data_AF-A0A952WET4-F1
#
_entry.id   AF-A0A952WET4-F1
#
_cell.length_a   1.000
_cell.length_b   1.000
_cell.length_c   1.000
_cell.angle_alpha   90.00
_cell.angle_beta   90.00
_cell.angle_gamma   90.00
#
_symmetry.space_group_name_H-M   'P 1'
#
loop_
_entity.id
_entity.type
_entity.pdbx_description
1 polymer ?
#
loop_
_entity_poly.entity_id
_entity_poly.type
_entity_poly.pdbx_seq_one_letter_code
_entity_poly.pdbx_strand_id
1 'polypeptide(L)'
;MHPRQIRVKIACLAASVAMAPALGQSGPVLGWGTNNFGQATPPPGNFMRVSASPALGMGIRDDGTLAAWGIGTSGQLNVPLGTFQQVSAGSAWGLALRTDGTLAAWGRNDNGQVSGAPSGTFVHVAAANRHGLALRPDGTLVMWGEGLGTHPGGTFREVRGGTNFSLGLRPDGTLVGWGDNQWGQTNVPSGTFTSVAAGDSFGAAVTSEGTLRSWGGIQGGFIPMPPPPPGNDFVRVVAGLGDFAIAVRANGSLAAWGFNGPNGELNVPPGSFLDVAAGAGFGLAIVPTPGVMWCMVLPAFLMRRRAPHRGGRS
;
A
#
# COMPACT_ATOMS: atom_id res chain seq x y z
N MET A 1 27.36 -33.81 27.45
CA MET A 1 27.57 -32.61 26.63
C MET A 1 26.34 -32.40 25.77
N HIS A 2 25.52 -31.38 26.06
CA HIS A 2 24.33 -31.04 25.29
C HIS A 2 24.65 -29.78 24.47
N PRO A 3 24.40 -29.75 23.15
CA PRO A 3 24.58 -28.54 22.36
C PRO A 3 23.47 -27.54 22.74
N ARG A 4 23.88 -26.34 23.17
CA ARG A 4 22.97 -25.20 23.39
C ARG A 4 22.38 -24.79 22.05
N GLN A 5 21.08 -25.03 21.85
CA GLN A 5 20.35 -24.42 20.76
C GLN A 5 20.30 -22.90 20.98
N ILE A 6 20.99 -22.19 20.09
CA ILE A 6 20.86 -20.74 19.94
C ILE A 6 19.47 -20.50 19.34
N ARG A 7 18.51 -20.09 20.19
CA ARG A 7 17.23 -19.58 19.72
C ARG A 7 17.48 -18.19 19.13
N VAL A 8 17.66 -18.11 17.82
CA VAL A 8 17.60 -16.84 17.08
C VAL A 8 16.15 -16.35 17.20
N LYS A 9 15.94 -15.33 18.04
CA LYS A 9 14.69 -14.57 18.06
C LYS A 9 14.66 -13.76 16.75
N ILE A 10 13.94 -14.26 15.75
CA ILE A 10 13.56 -13.47 14.57
C ILE A 10 12.52 -12.45 15.04
N ALA A 11 12.99 -11.26 15.40
CA ALA A 11 12.13 -10.09 15.53
C ALA A 11 11.79 -9.62 14.12
N CYS A 12 10.64 -10.05 13.60
CA CYS A 12 10.09 -9.54 12.36
C CYS A 12 9.57 -8.11 12.63
N LEU A 13 10.43 -7.10 12.43
CA LEU A 13 10.08 -5.69 12.55
C LEU A 13 9.75 -5.14 11.15
N ALA A 14 8.61 -4.46 11.06
CA ALA A 14 8.12 -3.66 9.93
C ALA A 14 7.93 -4.40 8.59
N ALA A 15 6.92 -5.27 8.56
CA ALA A 15 6.15 -5.41 7.32
C ALA A 15 5.47 -4.06 7.07
N SER A 16 5.87 -3.34 6.02
CA SER A 16 5.03 -2.32 5.43
C SER A 16 3.65 -2.93 5.20
N VAL A 17 2.58 -2.15 5.38
CA VAL A 17 1.17 -2.58 5.35
C VAL A 17 0.73 -2.97 3.93
N ALA A 18 1.47 -3.84 3.28
CA ALA A 18 0.88 -4.94 2.55
C ALA A 18 0.60 -6.03 3.60
N MET A 19 -0.49 -6.78 3.46
CA MET A 19 -0.26 -8.21 3.64
C MET A 19 0.89 -8.49 2.69
N ALA A 20 2.10 -8.72 3.21
CA ALA A 20 2.89 -9.66 2.49
C ALA A 20 1.96 -10.86 2.36
N PRO A 21 1.55 -11.26 1.14
CA PRO A 21 0.94 -12.56 0.99
C PRO A 21 1.84 -13.48 1.80
N ALA A 22 1.24 -14.30 2.68
CA ALA A 22 2.00 -15.31 3.41
C ALA A 22 2.99 -15.90 2.42
N LEU A 23 4.30 -15.82 2.74
CA LEU A 23 5.41 -16.09 1.81
C LEU A 23 5.00 -17.07 0.70
N GLY A 24 4.86 -16.58 -0.54
CA GLY A 24 4.52 -17.40 -1.71
C GLY A 24 3.08 -17.34 -2.24
N GLN A 25 2.19 -16.46 -1.77
CA GLN A 25 0.93 -16.22 -2.52
C GLN A 25 1.12 -15.15 -3.59
N SER A 26 0.71 -15.51 -4.80
CA SER A 26 0.70 -14.65 -5.97
C SER A 26 -0.56 -14.93 -6.78
N GLY A 27 -0.83 -14.14 -7.80
CA GLY A 27 -1.83 -14.50 -8.78
C GLY A 27 -2.01 -13.46 -9.87
N PRO A 28 -2.95 -13.69 -10.79
CA PRO A 28 -3.21 -12.76 -11.87
C PRO A 28 -3.74 -11.44 -11.32
N VAL A 29 -3.44 -10.35 -12.03
CA VAL A 29 -3.95 -9.02 -11.71
C VAL A 29 -5.25 -8.81 -12.48
N LEU A 30 -6.28 -8.36 -11.78
CA LEU A 30 -7.49 -7.81 -12.36
C LEU A 30 -7.37 -6.28 -12.41
N GLY A 31 -7.70 -5.66 -13.53
CA GLY A 31 -7.85 -4.21 -13.64
C GLY A 31 -9.31 -3.82 -13.90
N TRP A 32 -9.72 -2.65 -13.40
CA TRP A 32 -11.03 -2.04 -13.68
C TRP A 32 -10.91 -0.51 -13.77
N GLY A 33 -11.90 0.13 -14.38
CA GLY A 33 -11.92 1.58 -14.58
C GLY A 33 -11.33 2.02 -15.92
N THR A 34 -10.79 3.23 -15.94
CA THR A 34 -10.18 3.89 -17.11
C THR A 34 -9.05 3.05 -17.72
N ASN A 35 -9.11 2.84 -19.03
CA ASN A 35 -8.15 1.96 -19.73
C ASN A 35 -7.59 2.54 -21.04
N ASN A 36 -7.58 3.87 -21.21
CA ASN A 36 -7.19 4.52 -22.47
C ASN A 36 -5.74 4.23 -22.91
N PHE A 37 -4.89 3.77 -22.00
CA PHE A 37 -3.48 3.42 -22.24
C PHE A 37 -3.18 1.95 -21.96
N GLY A 38 -4.20 1.12 -21.74
CA GLY A 38 -4.01 -0.28 -21.29
C GLY A 38 -3.63 -0.41 -19.81
N GLN A 39 -3.72 0.66 -19.01
CA GLN A 39 -3.32 0.65 -17.60
C GLN A 39 -4.17 -0.26 -16.70
N ALA A 40 -5.41 -0.54 -17.10
CA ALA A 40 -6.29 -1.54 -16.48
C ALA A 40 -6.24 -2.90 -17.20
N THR A 41 -5.30 -3.10 -18.13
CA THR A 41 -5.03 -4.38 -18.82
C THR A 41 -3.64 -4.88 -18.42
N PRO A 42 -3.50 -5.45 -17.21
CA PRO A 42 -2.22 -5.98 -16.76
C PRO A 42 -1.74 -7.12 -17.66
N PRO A 43 -0.41 -7.26 -17.83
CA PRO A 43 0.15 -8.37 -18.59
C PRO A 43 -0.16 -9.72 -17.91
N PRO A 44 -0.21 -10.83 -18.68
CA PRO A 44 -0.43 -12.14 -18.11
C PRO A 44 0.70 -12.56 -17.16
N GLY A 45 0.38 -13.41 -16.21
CA GLY A 45 1.31 -13.94 -15.22
C GLY A 45 0.86 -13.65 -13.79
N ASN A 46 1.64 -14.15 -12.84
CA ASN A 46 1.36 -14.02 -11.42
C ASN A 46 2.17 -12.88 -10.81
N PHE A 47 1.51 -12.13 -9.93
CA PHE A 47 2.08 -11.00 -9.21
C PHE A 47 1.91 -11.22 -7.72
N MET A 48 2.90 -10.76 -6.96
CA MET A 48 2.85 -10.70 -5.50
C MET A 48 2.53 -9.30 -4.99
N ARG A 49 2.85 -8.25 -5.75
CA ARG A 49 2.54 -6.84 -5.42
C ARG A 49 2.12 -6.07 -6.64
N VAL A 50 1.26 -5.07 -6.43
CA VAL A 50 0.89 -4.08 -7.45
C VAL A 50 1.01 -2.66 -6.92
N SER A 51 1.32 -1.74 -7.83
CA SER A 51 1.26 -0.30 -7.60
C SER A 51 0.70 0.39 -8.83
N ALA A 52 0.07 1.53 -8.64
CA ALA A 52 -0.54 2.29 -9.71
C ALA A 52 -0.31 3.79 -9.51
N SER A 53 -0.16 4.50 -10.61
CA SER A 53 -0.18 5.96 -10.70
C SER A 53 -1.08 6.37 -11.87
N PRO A 54 -1.28 7.65 -12.21
CA PRO A 54 -2.39 8.11 -13.05
C PRO A 54 -2.70 7.29 -14.31
N ALA A 55 -1.68 6.83 -15.03
CA ALA A 55 -1.85 6.00 -16.22
C ALA A 55 -0.83 4.84 -16.32
N LEU A 56 -0.30 4.39 -15.17
CA LEU A 56 0.79 3.42 -15.10
C LEU A 56 0.44 2.35 -14.06
N GLY A 57 0.45 1.09 -14.49
CA GLY A 57 0.43 -0.06 -13.62
C GLY A 57 1.83 -0.63 -13.46
N MET A 58 2.17 -1.06 -12.26
CA MET A 58 3.41 -1.79 -11.96
C MET A 58 3.10 -2.99 -11.07
N GLY A 59 3.96 -3.99 -11.12
CA GLY A 59 3.89 -5.09 -10.18
C GLY A 59 5.20 -5.85 -10.05
N ILE A 60 5.30 -6.58 -8.94
CA ILE A 60 6.37 -7.54 -8.69
C ILE A 60 5.80 -8.93 -8.96
N ARG A 61 6.44 -9.69 -9.86
CA ARG A 61 6.09 -11.08 -10.17
C ARG A 61 6.45 -12.03 -9.04
N ASP A 62 5.98 -13.27 -9.11
CA ASP A 62 6.33 -14.35 -8.18
C ASP A 62 7.83 -14.69 -8.16
N ASP A 63 8.54 -14.47 -9.27
CA ASP A 63 10.00 -14.57 -9.36
C ASP A 63 10.75 -13.33 -8.81
N GLY A 64 10.04 -12.33 -8.31
CA GLY A 64 10.60 -11.09 -7.75
C GLY A 64 10.97 -10.03 -8.79
N THR A 65 10.80 -10.28 -10.09
CA THR A 65 11.07 -9.30 -11.15
C THR A 65 9.94 -8.27 -11.30
N LEU A 66 10.24 -7.12 -11.90
CA LEU A 66 9.24 -6.08 -12.15
C LEU A 66 8.53 -6.25 -13.49
N ALA A 67 7.27 -5.83 -13.53
CA ALA A 67 6.56 -5.48 -14.76
C ALA A 67 5.99 -4.08 -14.62
N ALA A 68 5.95 -3.35 -15.74
CA ALA A 68 5.21 -2.10 -15.86
C ALA A 68 4.39 -2.11 -17.16
N TRP A 69 3.21 -1.50 -17.13
CA TRP A 69 2.29 -1.40 -18.27
C TRP A 69 1.47 -0.10 -18.19
N GLY A 70 0.83 0.28 -19.29
CA GLY A 70 0.16 1.58 -19.41
C GLY A 70 0.99 2.57 -20.22
N ILE A 71 1.02 3.84 -19.81
CA ILE A 71 1.73 4.90 -20.51
C ILE A 71 3.26 4.80 -20.35
N GLY A 72 4.02 5.01 -21.44
CA GLY A 72 5.47 4.84 -21.49
C GLY A 72 6.28 6.00 -22.06
N THR A 73 5.75 7.21 -22.04
CA THR A 73 6.33 8.40 -22.72
C THR A 73 7.59 9.00 -22.06
N SER A 74 7.99 8.51 -20.89
CA SER A 74 9.12 9.02 -20.10
C SER A 74 10.07 7.92 -19.62
N GLY A 75 10.04 6.74 -20.27
CA GLY A 75 10.88 5.60 -19.89
C GLY A 75 10.41 4.83 -18.64
N GLN A 76 9.25 5.14 -18.08
CA GLN A 76 8.68 4.47 -16.90
C GLN A 76 8.33 2.99 -17.12
N LEU A 77 8.26 2.53 -18.38
CA LEU A 77 8.10 1.11 -18.71
C LEU A 77 9.43 0.34 -18.74
N ASN A 78 10.58 1.04 -18.77
CA ASN A 78 11.91 0.44 -18.79
C ASN A 78 12.32 0.07 -17.36
N VAL A 79 11.68 -0.97 -16.82
CA VAL A 79 11.91 -1.42 -15.44
C VAL A 79 13.34 -1.95 -15.26
N PRO A 80 13.99 -1.67 -14.12
CA PRO A 80 15.32 -2.18 -13.83
C PRO A 80 15.30 -3.69 -13.63
N LEU A 81 16.39 -4.36 -14.03
CA LEU A 81 16.62 -5.77 -13.75
C LEU A 81 16.92 -6.00 -12.27
N GLY A 82 16.62 -7.21 -11.80
CA GLY A 82 16.88 -7.66 -10.43
C GLY A 82 15.62 -8.17 -9.73
N THR A 83 15.75 -8.40 -8.43
CA THR A 83 14.67 -8.87 -7.56
C THR A 83 14.27 -7.79 -6.56
N PHE A 84 12.97 -7.64 -6.37
CA PHE A 84 12.38 -6.54 -5.60
C PHE A 84 11.37 -7.08 -4.59
N GLN A 85 11.24 -6.34 -3.48
CA GLN A 85 10.28 -6.65 -2.43
C GLN A 85 9.17 -5.61 -2.28
N GLN A 86 9.39 -4.40 -2.81
CA GLN A 86 8.39 -3.33 -2.85
C GLN A 86 8.55 -2.51 -4.13
N VAL A 87 7.42 -2.06 -4.68
CA VAL A 87 7.35 -1.15 -5.82
C VAL A 87 6.35 -0.04 -5.52
N SER A 88 6.65 1.17 -5.98
CA SER A 88 5.78 2.32 -5.90
C SER A 88 5.83 3.09 -7.21
N ALA A 89 4.67 3.33 -7.82
CA ALA A 89 4.54 4.11 -9.04
C ALA A 89 4.35 5.60 -8.71
N GLY A 90 5.23 6.44 -9.23
CA GLY A 90 5.01 7.89 -9.31
C GLY A 90 4.36 8.28 -10.64
N SER A 91 4.09 9.57 -10.85
CA SER A 91 3.28 10.04 -12.00
C SER A 91 3.80 9.59 -13.38
N ALA A 92 5.13 9.58 -13.57
CA ALA A 92 5.78 9.11 -14.79
C ALA A 92 7.16 8.48 -14.50
N TRP A 93 7.32 7.91 -13.31
CA TRP A 93 8.57 7.32 -12.83
C TRP A 93 8.25 6.18 -11.85
N GLY A 94 9.23 5.33 -11.60
CA GLY A 94 9.10 4.22 -10.66
C GLY A 94 10.18 4.23 -9.59
N LEU A 95 9.81 3.71 -8.43
CA LEU A 95 10.71 3.48 -7.31
C LEU A 95 10.48 2.06 -6.79
N ALA A 96 11.55 1.29 -6.65
CA ALA A 96 11.50 -0.05 -6.11
C ALA A 96 12.56 -0.26 -5.04
N LEU A 97 12.21 -1.09 -4.06
CA LEU A 97 13.12 -1.57 -3.02
C LEU A 97 13.59 -2.97 -3.43
N ARG A 98 14.89 -3.12 -3.65
CA ARG A 98 15.51 -4.42 -3.91
C ARG A 98 15.50 -5.30 -2.67
N THR A 99 15.64 -6.60 -2.86
CA THR A 99 15.73 -7.59 -1.78
C THR A 99 16.98 -7.41 -0.90
N ASP A 100 18.00 -6.71 -1.38
CA ASP A 100 19.19 -6.32 -0.60
C ASP A 100 19.02 -5.00 0.19
N GLY A 101 17.84 -4.38 0.10
CA GLY A 101 17.51 -3.11 0.76
C GLY A 101 17.95 -1.85 0.01
N THR A 102 18.54 -1.96 -1.18
CA THR A 102 18.91 -0.81 -2.01
C THR A 102 17.75 -0.32 -2.89
N LEU A 103 17.84 0.93 -3.36
CA LEU A 103 16.80 1.55 -4.19
C LEU A 103 17.08 1.41 -5.69
N ALA A 104 16.03 1.24 -6.47
CA ALA A 104 16.03 1.42 -7.92
C ALA A 104 14.99 2.47 -8.30
N ALA A 105 15.43 3.56 -8.93
CA ALA A 105 14.54 4.58 -9.48
C ALA A 105 14.73 4.66 -11.00
N TRP A 106 13.66 4.87 -11.76
CA TRP A 106 13.69 4.96 -13.23
C TRP A 106 12.55 5.80 -13.78
N GLY A 107 12.66 6.20 -15.06
CA GLY A 107 11.65 7.01 -15.75
C GLY A 107 11.96 8.52 -15.69
N ARG A 108 10.92 9.35 -15.58
CA ARG A 108 11.02 10.81 -15.55
C ARG A 108 11.96 11.28 -14.43
N ASN A 109 12.82 12.27 -14.70
CA ASN A 109 13.83 12.77 -13.76
C ASN A 109 14.00 14.31 -13.75
N ASP A 110 13.01 15.05 -14.24
CA ASP A 110 13.05 16.51 -14.32
C ASP A 110 13.17 17.22 -12.96
N ASN A 111 12.83 16.53 -11.87
CA ASN A 111 12.87 17.05 -10.50
C ASN A 111 13.91 16.32 -9.62
N GLY A 112 14.81 15.53 -10.22
CA GLY A 112 15.79 14.73 -9.48
C GLY A 112 15.19 13.51 -8.77
N GLN A 113 13.95 13.11 -9.08
CA GLN A 113 13.29 11.94 -8.47
C GLN A 113 14.01 10.61 -8.77
N VAL A 114 14.81 10.54 -9.85
CA VAL A 114 15.65 9.39 -10.19
C VAL A 114 17.11 9.64 -9.80
N SER A 115 17.74 10.71 -10.31
CA SER A 115 19.17 10.98 -10.07
C SER A 115 19.49 11.40 -8.64
N GLY A 116 18.49 11.88 -7.88
CA GLY A 116 18.60 12.23 -6.47
C GLY A 116 18.27 11.08 -5.53
N ALA A 117 17.96 9.89 -6.04
CA ALA A 117 17.66 8.73 -5.19
C ALA A 117 18.88 8.42 -4.28
N PRO A 118 18.69 8.37 -2.97
CA PRO A 118 19.79 8.19 -2.03
C PRO A 118 20.33 6.76 -2.07
N SER A 119 21.63 6.63 -1.79
CA SER A 119 22.23 5.34 -1.48
C SER A 119 21.97 4.95 -0.02
N GLY A 120 22.08 3.66 0.28
CA GLY A 120 21.91 3.11 1.62
C GLY A 120 20.98 1.90 1.63
N THR A 121 20.67 1.46 2.84
CA THR A 121 19.73 0.37 3.11
C THR A 121 18.42 0.94 3.61
N PHE A 122 17.34 0.47 3.02
CA PHE A 122 15.97 0.91 3.30
C PHE A 122 15.06 -0.28 3.53
N VAL A 123 13.94 -0.03 4.22
CA VAL A 123 12.94 -1.05 4.55
C VAL A 123 11.55 -0.70 4.00
N HIS A 124 11.35 0.53 3.56
CA HIS A 124 10.09 0.99 2.98
C HIS A 124 10.34 2.11 1.98
N VAL A 125 9.56 2.14 0.89
CA VAL A 125 9.58 3.20 -0.12
C VAL A 125 8.18 3.70 -0.47
N ALA A 126 8.09 4.95 -0.89
CA ALA A 126 6.91 5.51 -1.54
C ALA A 126 7.32 6.53 -2.60
N ALA A 127 6.76 6.40 -3.80
CA ALA A 127 6.88 7.37 -4.87
C ALA A 127 5.66 8.29 -4.86
N ALA A 128 5.89 9.59 -4.86
CA ALA A 128 4.88 10.62 -5.02
C ALA A 128 4.84 11.10 -6.49
N ASN A 129 4.17 12.23 -6.75
CA ASN A 129 4.20 12.85 -8.09
C ASN A 129 5.62 13.21 -8.53
N ARG A 130 6.38 13.92 -7.67
CA ARG A 130 7.70 14.50 -8.00
C ARG A 130 8.80 14.25 -6.97
N HIS A 131 8.51 13.52 -5.90
CA HIS A 131 9.46 13.21 -4.84
C HIS A 131 9.39 11.75 -4.40
N GLY A 132 10.52 11.24 -3.91
CA GLY A 132 10.61 9.92 -3.29
C GLY A 132 10.72 10.01 -1.79
N LEU A 133 10.19 8.99 -1.11
CA LEU A 133 10.29 8.78 0.32
C LEU A 133 10.87 7.39 0.57
N ALA A 134 11.79 7.26 1.52
CA ALA A 134 12.30 5.98 1.96
C ALA A 134 12.55 5.97 3.47
N LEU A 135 12.30 4.82 4.11
CA LEU A 135 12.60 4.61 5.53
C LEU A 135 13.83 3.74 5.67
N ARG A 136 14.77 4.18 6.51
CA ARG A 136 15.90 3.36 6.95
C ARG A 136 15.44 2.31 7.99
N PRO A 137 16.25 1.27 8.28
CA PRO A 137 15.92 0.26 9.28
C PRO A 137 15.64 0.81 10.68
N ASP A 138 16.20 1.97 11.04
CA ASP A 138 15.95 2.67 12.30
C ASP A 138 14.66 3.51 12.30
N GLY A 139 13.88 3.45 11.22
CA GLY A 139 12.64 4.21 11.03
C GLY A 139 12.85 5.67 10.62
N THR A 140 14.07 6.14 10.42
CA THR A 140 14.33 7.51 9.97
C THR A 140 13.93 7.69 8.51
N LEU A 141 13.33 8.84 8.21
CA LEU A 141 12.90 9.21 6.86
C LEU A 141 14.05 9.82 6.06
N VAL A 142 14.13 9.44 4.79
CA VAL A 142 14.85 10.16 3.73
C VAL A 142 13.86 10.54 2.65
N MET A 143 13.99 11.77 2.16
CA MET A 143 13.22 12.27 1.02
C MET A 143 14.11 12.98 0.02
N TRP A 144 13.73 12.92 -1.26
CA TRP A 144 14.46 13.55 -2.36
C TRP A 144 13.49 13.92 -3.49
N GLY A 145 13.89 14.83 -4.38
CA GLY A 145 13.03 15.35 -5.46
C GLY A 145 12.63 16.81 -5.24
N GLU A 146 11.54 17.26 -5.88
CA GLU A 146 11.01 18.63 -5.75
C GLU A 146 9.96 18.73 -4.63
N GLY A 147 9.77 19.94 -4.07
CA GLY A 147 8.64 20.24 -3.18
C GLY A 147 8.83 19.77 -1.73
N LEU A 148 10.08 19.52 -1.31
CA LEU A 148 10.38 18.76 -0.10
C LEU A 148 10.05 19.48 1.21
N GLY A 149 10.06 20.82 1.22
CA GLY A 149 9.94 21.60 2.46
C GLY A 149 10.84 21.05 3.57
N THR A 150 10.44 21.26 4.83
CA THR A 150 11.01 20.54 5.97
C THR A 150 10.09 19.39 6.36
N HIS A 151 10.61 18.17 6.45
CA HIS A 151 9.84 17.04 6.98
C HIS A 151 9.90 16.99 8.51
N PRO A 152 8.91 16.37 9.17
CA PRO A 152 8.94 16.16 10.61
C PRO A 152 10.11 15.27 11.02
N GLY A 153 10.72 15.55 12.16
CA GLY A 153 11.67 14.66 12.80
C GLY A 153 11.00 13.42 13.41
N GLY A 154 11.83 12.48 13.88
CA GLY A 154 11.40 11.24 14.52
C GLY A 154 11.41 10.03 13.58
N THR A 155 10.75 8.96 14.00
CA THR A 155 10.72 7.68 13.31
C THR A 155 9.33 7.35 12.78
N PHE A 156 9.29 6.65 11.65
CA PHE A 156 8.09 6.20 10.98
C PHE A 156 8.14 4.70 10.76
N ARG A 157 6.96 4.07 10.70
CA ARG A 157 6.83 2.69 10.22
C ARG A 157 6.25 2.61 8.81
N GLU A 158 5.63 3.68 8.33
CA GLU A 158 5.06 3.77 7.00
C GLU A 158 5.02 5.23 6.55
N VAL A 159 5.27 5.44 5.26
CA VAL A 159 5.13 6.74 4.59
C VAL A 159 4.41 6.60 3.25
N ARG A 160 3.70 7.66 2.85
CA ARG A 160 2.93 7.78 1.62
C ARG A 160 3.14 9.15 1.00
N GLY A 161 3.25 9.21 -0.32
CA GLY A 161 3.33 10.47 -1.08
C GLY A 161 2.03 10.70 -1.84
N GLY A 162 1.46 11.90 -1.69
CA GLY A 162 0.40 12.40 -2.56
C GLY A 162 0.99 13.26 -3.68
N THR A 163 0.22 14.21 -4.22
CA THR A 163 0.72 15.03 -5.33
C THR A 163 1.83 16.00 -4.91
N ASN A 164 1.60 16.81 -3.87
CA ASN A 164 2.59 17.77 -3.35
C ASN A 164 2.72 17.72 -1.82
N PHE A 165 2.27 16.63 -1.21
CA PHE A 165 2.31 16.42 0.23
C PHE A 165 2.69 14.98 0.54
N SER A 166 2.99 14.72 1.80
CA SER A 166 3.34 13.39 2.30
C SER A 166 2.66 13.14 3.63
N LEU A 167 2.42 11.85 3.91
CA LEU A 167 1.89 11.37 5.17
C LEU A 167 2.85 10.35 5.77
N GLY A 168 3.00 10.39 7.09
CA GLY A 168 3.80 9.47 7.86
C GLY A 168 2.98 8.87 9.01
N LEU A 169 3.06 7.56 9.16
CA LEU A 169 2.52 6.82 10.29
C LEU A 169 3.65 6.45 11.24
N ARG A 170 3.55 6.93 12.47
CA ARG A 170 4.53 6.67 13.52
C ARG A 170 4.32 5.28 14.17
N PRO A 171 5.35 4.74 14.86
CA PRO A 171 5.23 3.48 15.59
C PRO A 171 4.13 3.47 16.66
N ASP A 172 3.83 4.62 17.26
CA ASP A 172 2.74 4.78 18.25
C ASP A 172 1.33 4.84 17.62
N GLY A 173 1.23 4.76 16.29
CA GLY A 173 -0.02 4.82 15.56
C GLY A 173 -0.48 6.23 15.21
N THR A 174 0.23 7.29 15.61
CA THR A 174 -0.14 8.67 15.25
C THR A 174 0.26 9.01 13.82
N LEU A 175 -0.51 9.89 13.18
CA LEU A 175 -0.21 10.42 11.86
C LEU A 175 0.48 11.78 11.92
N VAL A 176 1.22 12.09 10.88
CA VAL A 176 1.68 13.45 10.57
C VAL A 176 1.65 13.67 9.07
N GLY A 177 1.21 14.85 8.65
CA GLY A 177 1.28 15.30 7.26
C GLY A 177 2.22 16.49 7.12
N TRP A 178 2.88 16.60 5.97
CA TRP A 178 3.72 17.75 5.62
C TRP A 178 3.73 17.99 4.10
N GLY A 179 4.12 19.20 3.69
CA GLY A 179 4.06 19.66 2.29
C GLY A 179 2.87 20.60 2.07
N ASP A 180 2.32 20.60 0.86
CA ASP A 180 1.19 21.44 0.50
C ASP A 180 -0.05 21.13 1.36
N ASN A 181 -0.75 22.18 1.80
CA ASN A 181 -1.93 22.06 2.65
C ASN A 181 -3.07 23.01 2.23
N GLN A 182 -3.11 23.42 0.95
CA GLN A 182 -4.15 24.33 0.44
C GLN A 182 -5.58 23.79 0.68
N TRP A 183 -5.74 22.47 0.79
CA TRP A 183 -7.03 21.79 0.89
C TRP A 183 -7.18 21.02 2.20
N GLY A 184 -6.30 21.24 3.18
CA GLY A 184 -6.32 20.52 4.44
C GLY A 184 -5.78 19.09 4.36
N GLN A 185 -5.09 18.71 3.29
CA GLN A 185 -4.55 17.36 3.09
C GLN A 185 -3.46 16.95 4.11
N THR A 186 -2.83 17.91 4.80
CA THR A 186 -1.92 17.65 5.92
C THR A 186 -2.58 17.84 7.29
N ASN A 187 -3.86 18.22 7.35
CA ASN A 187 -4.63 18.32 8.60
C ASN A 187 -5.08 16.92 9.05
N VAL A 188 -4.12 16.08 9.41
CA VAL A 188 -4.37 14.68 9.78
C VAL A 188 -5.28 14.60 11.04
N PRO A 189 -6.26 13.68 11.07
CA PRO A 189 -7.11 13.50 12.23
C PRO A 189 -6.33 12.95 13.44
N SER A 190 -6.77 13.32 14.64
CA SER A 190 -6.25 12.74 15.88
C SER A 190 -6.69 11.29 16.06
N GLY A 191 -5.92 10.54 16.85
CA GLY A 191 -6.17 9.13 17.14
C GLY A 191 -5.02 8.23 16.70
N THR A 192 -5.27 6.93 16.75
CA THR A 192 -4.31 5.88 16.40
C THR A 192 -4.77 5.12 15.16
N PHE A 193 -3.82 4.85 14.28
CA PHE A 193 -4.05 4.31 12.94
C PHE A 193 -3.14 3.12 12.66
N THR A 194 -3.63 2.23 11.81
CA THR A 194 -2.95 0.99 11.40
C THR A 194 -2.52 1.01 9.95
N SER A 195 -3.11 1.88 9.12
CA SER A 195 -2.79 2.03 7.70
C SER A 195 -3.09 3.46 7.25
N VAL A 196 -2.30 3.97 6.30
CA VAL A 196 -2.49 5.31 5.71
C VAL A 196 -2.29 5.27 4.20
N ALA A 197 -3.04 6.13 3.50
CA ALA A 197 -2.94 6.38 2.07
C ALA A 197 -2.97 7.89 1.79
N ALA A 198 -2.23 8.31 0.77
CA ALA A 198 -2.22 9.68 0.27
C ALA A 198 -2.77 9.67 -1.16
N GLY A 199 -3.84 10.44 -1.39
CA GLY A 199 -4.43 10.68 -2.69
C GLY A 199 -3.76 11.84 -3.44
N ASP A 200 -4.44 12.39 -4.44
CA ASP A 200 -3.98 13.63 -5.09
C ASP A 200 -3.90 14.81 -4.09
N SER A 201 -5.03 15.11 -3.44
CA SER A 201 -5.19 16.25 -2.51
C SER A 201 -5.96 15.87 -1.23
N PHE A 202 -5.96 14.58 -0.86
CA PHE A 202 -6.66 14.06 0.32
C PHE A 202 -5.86 12.95 1.01
N GLY A 203 -6.12 12.72 2.29
CA GLY A 203 -5.59 11.55 3.01
C GLY A 203 -6.71 10.61 3.44
N ALA A 204 -6.37 9.32 3.56
CA ALA A 204 -7.26 8.32 4.15
C ALA A 204 -6.48 7.39 5.08
N ALA A 205 -7.14 6.90 6.13
CA ALA A 205 -6.51 6.02 7.10
C ALA A 205 -7.49 5.01 7.70
N VAL A 206 -6.94 3.86 8.10
CA VAL A 206 -7.63 2.86 8.93
C VAL A 206 -7.25 3.11 10.37
N THR A 207 -8.24 3.25 11.26
CA THR A 207 -8.03 3.43 12.69
C THR A 207 -7.61 2.12 13.35
N SER A 208 -7.12 2.17 14.59
CA SER A 208 -6.86 0.98 15.42
C SER A 208 -8.13 0.17 15.72
N GLU A 209 -9.31 0.75 15.53
CA GLU A 209 -10.62 0.09 15.69
C GLU A 209 -11.12 -0.53 14.38
N GLY A 210 -10.33 -0.47 13.30
CA GLY A 210 -10.69 -1.01 11.98
C GLY A 210 -11.71 -0.16 11.21
N THR A 211 -12.01 1.07 11.67
CA THR A 211 -12.87 2.04 10.98
C THR A 211 -12.05 2.93 10.03
N LEU A 212 -12.71 3.67 9.12
CA LEU A 212 -12.04 4.55 8.17
C LEU A 212 -12.17 6.04 8.55
N ARG A 213 -11.12 6.80 8.24
CA ARG A 213 -11.12 8.28 8.23
C ARG A 213 -10.61 8.75 6.88
N SER A 214 -11.22 9.81 6.35
CA SER A 214 -10.72 10.57 5.20
C SER A 214 -10.78 12.07 5.49
N TRP A 215 -9.84 12.82 4.93
CA TRP A 215 -9.72 14.27 5.11
C TRP A 215 -9.07 14.91 3.87
N GLY A 216 -9.15 16.23 3.75
CA GLY A 216 -8.70 16.95 2.57
C GLY A 216 -9.79 17.02 1.50
N GLY A 217 -9.38 17.23 0.24
CA GLY A 217 -10.29 17.44 -0.88
C GLY A 217 -9.91 16.66 -2.13
N ILE A 218 -10.88 16.53 -3.02
CA ILE A 218 -10.74 15.91 -4.34
C ILE A 218 -10.96 16.96 -5.42
N GLN A 219 -10.63 16.62 -6.66
CA GLN A 219 -10.70 17.51 -7.83
C GLN A 219 -9.89 18.78 -7.59
N GLY A 220 -8.63 18.65 -7.17
CA GLY A 220 -7.81 19.80 -6.79
C GLY A 220 -8.42 20.61 -5.64
N GLY A 221 -9.17 19.96 -4.75
CA GLY A 221 -9.69 20.53 -3.52
C GLY A 221 -11.01 21.29 -3.62
N PHE A 222 -11.64 21.35 -4.79
CA PHE A 222 -12.97 21.98 -4.95
C PHE A 222 -14.07 21.26 -4.17
N ILE A 223 -13.90 19.97 -3.90
CA ILE A 223 -14.90 19.14 -3.21
C ILE A 223 -14.23 18.49 -1.99
N PRO A 224 -14.82 18.55 -0.80
CA PRO A 224 -14.31 17.79 0.35
C PRO A 224 -14.36 16.29 0.06
N MET A 225 -13.35 15.55 0.53
CA MET A 225 -13.34 14.09 0.36
C MET A 225 -14.62 13.49 0.96
N PRO A 226 -15.41 12.72 0.18
CA PRO A 226 -16.65 12.12 0.67
C PRO A 226 -16.41 11.25 1.92
N PRO A 227 -17.43 11.09 2.78
CA PRO A 227 -17.35 10.17 3.92
C PRO A 227 -16.99 8.75 3.46
N PRO A 228 -16.12 8.05 4.20
CA PRO A 228 -15.74 6.70 3.84
C PRO A 228 -16.88 5.71 4.14
N PRO A 229 -16.88 4.51 3.52
CA PRO A 229 -17.88 3.49 3.78
C PRO A 229 -17.89 3.08 5.26
N PRO A 230 -19.08 2.82 5.84
CA PRO A 230 -19.17 2.38 7.23
C PRO A 230 -18.63 0.96 7.41
N GLY A 231 -18.18 0.65 8.62
CA GLY A 231 -17.61 -0.63 9.01
C GLY A 231 -16.42 -0.47 9.95
N ASN A 232 -16.04 -1.57 10.58
CA ASN A 232 -14.93 -1.65 11.54
C ASN A 232 -14.02 -2.87 11.30
N ASP A 233 -14.10 -3.46 10.12
CA ASP A 233 -13.34 -4.64 9.69
C ASP A 233 -12.31 -4.29 8.60
N PHE A 234 -11.99 -3.01 8.42
CA PHE A 234 -10.96 -2.58 7.48
C PHE A 234 -9.56 -2.83 8.04
N VAL A 235 -8.65 -3.31 7.19
CA VAL A 235 -7.26 -3.63 7.57
C VAL A 235 -6.25 -2.80 6.79
N ARG A 236 -6.66 -2.22 5.66
CA ARG A 236 -5.79 -1.42 4.81
C ARG A 236 -6.59 -0.40 4.01
N VAL A 237 -5.96 0.72 3.70
CA VAL A 237 -6.45 1.69 2.72
C VAL A 237 -5.35 1.97 1.70
N VAL A 238 -5.75 2.14 0.44
CA VAL A 238 -4.88 2.56 -0.66
C VAL A 238 -5.52 3.71 -1.43
N ALA A 239 -4.66 4.60 -1.92
CA ALA A 239 -4.99 5.69 -2.82
C ALA A 239 -3.80 5.89 -3.75
N GLY A 240 -4.05 6.35 -4.96
CA GLY A 240 -3.04 6.83 -5.89
C GLY A 240 -3.19 8.33 -6.09
N LEU A 241 -2.53 8.89 -7.10
CA LEU A 241 -2.67 10.31 -7.49
C LEU A 241 -4.00 10.59 -8.22
N GLY A 242 -5.07 9.93 -7.79
CA GLY A 242 -6.45 10.15 -8.20
C GLY A 242 -7.30 10.69 -7.05
N ASP A 243 -8.58 10.81 -7.34
CA ASP A 243 -9.58 11.40 -6.45
C ASP A 243 -10.46 10.37 -5.72
N PHE A 244 -9.94 9.15 -5.53
CA PHE A 244 -10.65 8.07 -4.85
C PHE A 244 -9.73 7.18 -4.02
N ALA A 245 -10.31 6.47 -3.07
CA ALA A 245 -9.63 5.51 -2.22
C ALA A 245 -10.31 4.15 -2.28
N ILE A 246 -9.53 3.10 -2.02
CA ILE A 246 -10.00 1.73 -1.86
C ILE A 246 -9.56 1.24 -0.48
N ALA A 247 -10.48 0.69 0.29
CA ALA A 247 -10.20 -0.01 1.52
C ALA A 247 -10.35 -1.52 1.34
N VAL A 248 -9.50 -2.27 2.03
CA VAL A 248 -9.50 -3.73 2.08
C VAL A 248 -10.06 -4.15 3.44
N ARG A 249 -11.08 -5.01 3.44
CA ARG A 249 -11.65 -5.62 4.63
C ARG A 249 -10.85 -6.85 5.05
N ALA A 250 -11.00 -7.28 6.30
CA ALA A 250 -10.30 -8.44 6.87
C ALA A 250 -10.60 -9.75 6.13
N ASN A 251 -11.75 -9.85 5.47
CA ASN A 251 -12.13 -10.98 4.61
C ASN A 251 -11.57 -10.87 3.17
N GLY A 252 -10.79 -9.84 2.87
CA GLY A 252 -10.19 -9.56 1.56
C GLY A 252 -11.08 -8.81 0.58
N SER A 253 -12.35 -8.53 0.89
CA SER A 253 -13.23 -7.77 0.00
C SER A 253 -12.93 -6.27 0.02
N LEU A 254 -13.38 -5.57 -1.03
CA LEU A 254 -13.04 -4.16 -1.26
C LEU A 254 -14.24 -3.25 -1.03
N ALA A 255 -13.96 -2.03 -0.59
CA ALA A 255 -14.90 -0.91 -0.62
C ALA A 255 -14.18 0.33 -1.15
N ALA A 256 -14.81 1.08 -2.05
CA ALA A 256 -14.24 2.30 -2.61
C ALA A 256 -15.14 3.51 -2.37
N TRP A 257 -14.53 4.69 -2.29
CA TRP A 257 -15.23 5.97 -2.17
C TRP A 257 -14.38 7.12 -2.72
N GLY A 258 -15.02 8.25 -3.01
CA GLY A 258 -14.41 9.40 -3.64
C GLY A 258 -15.09 9.74 -4.97
N PHE A 259 -14.32 10.22 -5.92
CA PHE A 259 -14.78 10.51 -7.28
C PHE A 259 -15.11 9.21 -8.04
N ASN A 260 -16.27 9.21 -8.72
CA ASN A 260 -16.65 8.16 -9.66
C ASN A 260 -16.89 8.81 -11.03
N GLY A 261 -15.95 8.60 -11.94
CA GLY A 261 -16.05 9.05 -13.31
C GLY A 261 -16.92 8.10 -14.15
N PRO A 262 -17.00 8.36 -15.47
CA PRO A 262 -17.80 7.55 -16.39
C PRO A 262 -17.29 6.12 -16.55
N ASN A 263 -16.04 5.84 -16.14
CA ASN A 263 -15.40 4.53 -16.30
C ASN A 263 -15.60 3.61 -15.08
N GLY A 264 -16.28 4.08 -14.02
CA GLY A 264 -16.64 3.23 -12.89
C GLY A 264 -15.46 2.90 -11.97
N GLU A 265 -14.65 3.89 -11.63
CA GLU A 265 -13.51 3.80 -10.70
C GLU A 265 -13.90 3.13 -9.36
N LEU A 266 -15.11 3.43 -8.87
CA LEU A 266 -15.62 2.89 -7.61
C LEU A 266 -16.27 1.50 -7.75
N ASN A 267 -16.42 0.98 -8.97
CA ASN A 267 -17.00 -0.35 -9.23
C ASN A 267 -15.96 -1.45 -8.96
N VAL A 268 -15.55 -1.56 -7.70
CA VAL A 268 -14.60 -2.57 -7.26
C VAL A 268 -15.12 -3.98 -7.53
N PRO A 269 -14.28 -4.89 -8.01
CA PRO A 269 -14.68 -6.26 -8.30
C PRO A 269 -15.12 -7.01 -7.03
N PRO A 270 -16.13 -7.89 -7.10
CA PRO A 270 -16.45 -8.77 -6.00
C PRO A 270 -15.35 -9.83 -5.83
N GLY A 271 -15.05 -10.21 -4.59
CA GLY A 271 -14.07 -11.26 -4.31
C GLY A 271 -13.23 -10.97 -3.06
N SER A 272 -12.11 -11.70 -2.97
CA SER A 272 -11.05 -11.48 -1.99
C SER A 272 -9.73 -11.33 -2.72
N PHE A 273 -8.88 -10.39 -2.29
CA PHE A 273 -7.68 -9.99 -3.03
C PHE A 273 -6.44 -9.99 -2.14
N LEU A 274 -5.28 -10.31 -2.72
CA LEU A 274 -4.00 -10.35 -2.01
C LEU A 274 -3.36 -8.96 -1.85
N ASP A 275 -3.48 -8.15 -2.90
CA ASP A 275 -2.97 -6.77 -2.94
C ASP A 275 -3.85 -5.94 -3.87
N VAL A 276 -3.85 -4.63 -3.66
CA VAL A 276 -4.69 -3.66 -4.37
C VAL A 276 -3.89 -2.38 -4.59
N ALA A 277 -4.08 -1.76 -5.74
CA ALA A 277 -3.56 -0.42 -6.03
C ALA A 277 -4.64 0.44 -6.70
N ALA A 278 -4.54 1.76 -6.50
CA ALA A 278 -5.39 2.75 -7.14
C ALA A 278 -4.53 3.66 -8.02
N GLY A 279 -4.94 3.89 -9.27
CA GLY A 279 -4.40 4.92 -10.16
C GLY A 279 -5.24 6.19 -10.11
N ALA A 280 -5.20 7.02 -11.17
CA ALA A 280 -6.03 8.24 -11.21
C ALA A 280 -7.51 7.95 -11.45
N GLY A 281 -7.79 6.94 -12.29
CA GLY A 281 -9.14 6.57 -12.70
C GLY A 281 -9.30 5.07 -12.91
N PHE A 282 -8.49 4.24 -12.27
CA PHE A 282 -8.54 2.78 -12.41
C PHE A 282 -8.01 2.12 -11.15
N GLY A 283 -8.40 0.88 -10.91
CA GLY A 283 -7.85 0.06 -9.84
C GLY A 283 -7.24 -1.23 -10.36
N LEU A 284 -6.35 -1.80 -9.55
CA LEU A 284 -5.71 -3.10 -9.77
C LEU A 284 -5.90 -3.94 -8.52
N ALA A 285 -6.15 -5.24 -8.68
CA ALA A 285 -6.21 -6.17 -7.57
C ALA A 285 -5.62 -7.53 -7.95
N ILE A 286 -4.84 -8.12 -7.07
CA ILE A 286 -4.28 -9.46 -7.26
C ILE A 286 -5.30 -10.49 -6.78
N VAL A 287 -5.74 -11.36 -7.69
CA VAL A 287 -6.63 -12.47 -7.38
C VAL A 287 -5.81 -13.62 -6.81
N PRO A 288 -6.14 -14.20 -5.64
CA PRO A 288 -5.44 -15.37 -5.12
C PRO A 288 -5.58 -16.55 -6.08
N THR A 289 -4.49 -17.19 -6.50
CA THR A 289 -4.59 -18.47 -7.21
C THR A 289 -5.11 -19.56 -6.27
N PRO A 290 -6.25 -20.21 -6.58
CA PRO A 290 -6.75 -21.34 -5.80
C PRO A 290 -5.73 -22.48 -5.85
N GLY A 291 -5.24 -22.95 -4.70
CA GLY A 291 -4.38 -24.14 -4.64
C GLY A 291 -3.17 -24.05 -3.70
N VAL A 292 -2.79 -22.86 -3.23
CA VAL A 292 -1.79 -22.72 -2.14
C VAL A 292 -2.53 -22.59 -0.81
N MET A 293 -3.25 -23.64 -0.44
CA MET A 293 -3.95 -23.75 0.84
C MET A 293 -2.98 -24.35 1.87
N TRP A 294 -2.50 -23.56 2.82
CA TRP A 294 -1.92 -24.11 4.05
C TRP A 294 -2.72 -23.64 5.25
N CYS A 295 -3.22 -24.64 5.98
CA CYS A 295 -3.88 -24.61 7.27
C CYS A 295 -3.78 -23.28 8.02
N MET A 296 -4.92 -22.61 8.21
CA MET A 296 -5.10 -21.86 9.45
C MET A 296 -4.95 -22.87 10.59
N VAL A 297 -3.81 -22.82 11.28
CA VAL A 297 -3.71 -23.46 12.60
C VAL A 297 -4.63 -22.67 13.51
N LEU A 298 -5.90 -23.10 13.58
CA LEU A 298 -6.77 -22.74 14.70
C LEU A 298 -6.09 -23.27 15.97
N PRO A 299 -5.92 -22.44 17.02
CA PRO A 299 -5.53 -22.99 18.31
C PRO A 299 -6.65 -23.92 18.76
N ALA A 300 -6.31 -25.21 18.90
CA ALA A 300 -7.24 -26.22 19.41
C ALA A 300 -7.63 -25.85 20.85
N PHE A 301 -8.76 -25.15 21.01
CA PHE A 301 -9.45 -25.09 22.29
C PHE A 301 -10.04 -26.47 22.55
N LEU A 302 -9.42 -27.20 23.49
CA LEU A 302 -9.96 -28.43 24.06
C LEU A 302 -11.35 -28.16 24.67
N MET A 303 -12.43 -28.38 23.91
CA MET A 303 -13.73 -28.69 24.50
C MET A 303 -13.72 -30.14 24.98
N ARG A 304 -13.24 -30.38 26.20
CA ARG A 304 -13.64 -31.60 26.93
C ARG A 304 -15.12 -31.47 27.28
N ARG A 305 -15.98 -32.14 26.51
CA ARG A 305 -17.33 -32.48 26.96
C ARG A 305 -17.21 -33.33 28.23
N ARG A 306 -17.62 -32.80 29.38
CA ARG A 306 -18.04 -33.63 30.53
C ARG A 306 -19.56 -33.72 30.52
N ALA A 307 -20.04 -34.96 30.46
CA ALA A 307 -21.44 -35.36 30.46
C ALA A 307 -22.16 -34.96 31.76
N PRO A 308 -23.51 -34.87 31.76
CA PRO A 308 -24.29 -34.41 32.91
C PRO A 308 -24.31 -35.44 34.05
N HIS A 309 -24.13 -34.95 35.28
CA HIS A 309 -24.39 -35.69 36.50
C HIS A 309 -25.90 -36.02 36.58
N ARG A 310 -26.25 -37.31 36.49
CA ARG A 310 -27.57 -37.79 36.94
C ARG A 310 -27.56 -37.77 38.47
N GLY A 311 -28.45 -36.96 39.04
CA GLY A 311 -28.90 -37.12 40.42
C GLY A 311 -29.82 -38.34 40.53
N GLY A 312 -29.66 -39.10 41.60
CA GLY A 312 -30.54 -40.21 41.99
C GLY A 312 -30.38 -40.47 43.48
N ARG A 313 -31.44 -40.15 44.23
CA ARG A 313 -31.61 -40.44 45.66
C ARG A 313 -31.79 -41.94 45.89
N SER A 314 -31.16 -42.47 46.93
CA SER A 314 -31.74 -43.27 48.03
C SER A 314 -30.61 -43.70 48.96
#